data_AF-A0A7D6E173-F1
#
_entry.id   AF-A0A7D6E173-F1
#
_cell.length_a   1.000
_cell.length_b   1.000
_cell.length_c   1.000
_cell.angle_alpha   90.00
_cell.angle_beta   90.00
_cell.angle_gamma   90.00
#
_symmetry.space_group_name_H-M   'P 1'
#
loop_
_entity.id
_entity.type
_entity.pdbx_description
1 polymer ?
#
loop_
_entity_poly.entity_id
_entity_poly.type
_entity_poly.pdbx_seq_one_letter_code
_entity_poly.pdbx_strand_id
1 'polypeptide(L)'
;MRAAIRSLLVSVAITTAVFGGRADLTLLGVSRPYDDVASVLPARGAVVGVAHPVVVTLRGPVTDRGAAERAIRISSQPAMTGRFEWLDVNVVQWVPDRYWPAHSTVALSVGGLRTDFKTGPKVVGVADIANHTFTVRIDDVDAGPPPPALPAPHHRPHWGESGILPASMGRPEFATPVGSYSVLSKDRSVIMDSSSVGIPVNDPDGYRLPVDYAVRITNHGLYVHSAPWAIQSMGLENVSHGCISLSPADAEWYYDTVHVGDPVIVEAGVTVDHSGKEVDVQPSTLNPDRPPS
;
A
#
# COMPACT_ATOMS: atom_id res chain seq x y z
N MET A 1 4.06 7.96 111.65
CA MET A 1 5.07 7.08 111.04
C MET A 1 4.49 6.63 109.69
N ARG A 2 4.67 7.38 108.60
CA ARG A 2 5.78 7.30 107.62
C ARG A 2 6.05 5.87 107.13
N ALA A 3 5.56 5.55 105.93
CA ALA A 3 6.35 4.90 104.88
C ALA A 3 5.64 5.09 103.53
N ALA A 4 6.07 6.10 102.79
CA ALA A 4 5.84 6.21 101.35
C ALA A 4 7.05 5.58 100.66
N ILE A 5 6.84 4.66 99.72
CA ILE A 5 7.89 4.14 98.85
C ILE A 5 7.48 4.35 97.39
N ARG A 6 8.48 4.81 96.64
CA ARG A 6 8.48 5.48 95.35
C ARG A 6 8.29 4.55 94.16
N SER A 7 7.55 5.06 93.18
CA SER A 7 7.73 5.07 91.71
C SER A 7 8.78 4.16 91.05
N LEU A 8 8.37 3.51 89.94
CA LEU A 8 9.10 3.61 88.67
C LEU A 8 8.16 3.29 87.48
N LEU A 9 7.79 4.32 86.71
CA LEU A 9 7.18 4.18 85.39
C LEU A 9 8.27 4.50 84.36
N VAL A 10 8.70 3.48 83.61
CA VAL A 10 9.62 3.65 82.48
C VAL A 10 8.79 4.11 81.29
N SER A 11 9.05 5.34 80.82
CA SER A 11 8.51 5.87 79.56
C SER A 11 9.59 5.75 78.49
N VAL A 12 9.37 4.89 77.50
CA VAL A 12 10.21 4.79 76.30
C VAL A 12 9.67 5.81 75.29
N ALA A 13 10.41 6.90 75.08
CA ALA A 13 10.13 7.82 73.99
C ALA A 13 10.82 7.30 72.71
N ILE A 14 10.03 6.85 71.74
CA ILE A 14 10.52 6.52 70.40
C ILE A 14 10.40 7.79 69.56
N THR A 15 11.51 8.47 69.33
CA THR A 15 11.59 9.53 68.32
C THR A 15 11.70 8.89 66.93
N THR A 16 10.60 8.87 66.18
CA THR A 16 10.61 8.58 64.75
C THR A 16 11.02 9.84 63.99
N ALA A 17 12.23 9.83 63.41
CA ALA A 17 12.64 10.84 62.45
C ALA A 17 11.89 10.59 61.13
N VAL A 18 10.91 11.44 60.82
CA VAL A 18 10.26 11.47 59.50
C VAL A 18 11.19 12.21 58.55
N PHE A 19 11.94 11.45 57.74
CA PHE A 19 12.58 12.02 56.56
C PHE A 19 11.49 12.31 55.52
N GLY A 20 11.11 13.57 55.41
CA GLY A 20 10.25 14.08 54.34
C GLY A 20 11.00 14.11 53.01
N GLY A 21 11.27 12.95 52.44
CA GLY A 21 11.59 12.84 51.02
C GLY A 21 10.30 13.00 50.24
N ARG A 22 10.17 14.06 49.43
CA ARG A 22 9.17 14.08 48.37
C ARG A 22 9.55 12.96 47.41
N ALA A 23 8.82 11.86 47.46
CA ALA A 23 8.81 10.94 46.34
C ALA A 23 8.09 11.70 45.22
N ASP A 24 8.86 12.26 44.29
CA ASP A 24 8.33 12.66 43.00
C ASP A 24 7.78 11.39 42.34
N LEU A 25 6.48 11.16 42.52
CA LEU A 25 5.71 10.27 41.69
C LEU A 25 5.68 10.90 40.30
N THR A 26 6.73 10.65 39.51
CA THR A 26 6.60 10.67 38.06
C THR A 26 5.57 9.61 37.72
N LEU A 27 4.30 10.02 37.65
CA LEU A 27 3.29 9.30 36.90
C LEU A 27 3.85 9.27 35.48
N LEU A 28 4.52 8.16 35.12
CA LEU A 28 4.63 7.80 33.73
C LEU A 28 3.19 7.62 33.27
N GLY A 29 2.63 8.68 32.70
CA GLY A 29 1.37 8.59 31.99
C GLY A 29 1.55 7.45 31.01
N VAL A 30 0.88 6.33 31.26
CA VAL A 30 0.63 5.35 30.22
C VAL A 30 -0.23 6.14 29.23
N SER A 31 0.44 6.75 28.25
CA SER A 31 -0.23 7.30 27.08
C SER A 31 -1.12 6.18 26.61
N ARG A 32 -2.43 6.37 26.74
CA ARG A 32 -3.36 5.42 26.16
C ARG A 32 -3.07 5.50 24.67
N PRO A 33 -2.75 4.39 23.99
CA PRO A 33 -2.42 4.41 22.56
C PRO A 33 -3.50 5.05 21.68
N TYR A 34 -4.68 5.33 22.23
CA TYR A 34 -5.76 6.09 21.62
C TYR A 34 -5.44 7.58 21.36
N ASP A 35 -4.70 8.28 22.21
CA ASP A 35 -4.57 9.75 22.09
C ASP A 35 -3.61 10.17 20.97
N ASP A 36 -2.68 9.31 20.58
CA ASP A 36 -1.62 9.64 19.62
C ASP A 36 -1.97 9.29 18.16
N VAL A 37 -2.99 8.45 17.94
CA VAL A 37 -3.49 8.13 16.59
C VAL A 37 -4.34 9.29 16.07
N ALA A 38 -3.91 9.89 14.96
CA ALA A 38 -4.64 10.96 14.28
C ALA A 38 -5.69 10.39 13.32
N SER A 39 -5.34 9.36 12.55
CA SER A 39 -6.26 8.69 11.62
C SER A 39 -5.85 7.25 11.33
N VAL A 40 -6.83 6.45 10.89
CA VAL A 40 -6.65 5.08 10.42
C VAL A 40 -7.35 4.94 9.07
N LEU A 41 -6.64 4.35 8.10
CA LEU A 41 -7.22 3.86 6.85
C LEU A 41 -7.13 2.33 6.79
N PRO A 42 -8.09 1.62 6.16
CA PRO A 42 -9.34 2.15 5.61
C PRO A 42 -10.20 2.87 6.64
N ALA A 43 -10.88 3.93 6.20
CA ALA A 43 -11.81 4.67 7.05
C ALA A 43 -12.97 3.75 7.48
N ARG A 44 -13.61 4.07 8.62
CA ARG A 44 -14.70 3.26 9.15
C ARG A 44 -15.82 3.08 8.12
N GLY A 45 -16.18 1.84 7.84
CA GLY A 45 -17.24 1.46 6.90
C GLY A 45 -16.88 1.64 5.42
N ALA A 46 -15.65 2.05 5.10
CA ALA A 46 -15.19 2.17 3.72
C ALA A 46 -15.21 0.81 3.01
N VAL A 47 -15.44 0.83 1.70
CA VAL A 47 -15.26 -0.33 0.82
C VAL A 47 -13.93 -0.16 0.10
N VAL A 48 -13.05 -1.15 0.24
CA VAL A 48 -11.70 -1.14 -0.34
C VAL A 48 -11.40 -2.44 -1.05
N GLY A 49 -10.33 -2.46 -1.82
CA GLY A 49 -9.80 -3.67 -2.43
C GLY A 49 -9.14 -4.61 -1.43
N VAL A 50 -8.91 -5.84 -1.85
CA VAL A 50 -8.49 -6.93 -0.96
C VAL A 50 -7.04 -6.84 -0.48
N ALA A 51 -6.21 -6.00 -1.10
CA ALA A 51 -4.83 -5.76 -0.73
C ALA A 51 -4.60 -4.44 0.05
N HIS A 52 -5.67 -3.75 0.47
CA HIS A 52 -5.54 -2.46 1.15
C HIS A 52 -4.73 -2.59 2.45
N PRO A 53 -3.63 -1.85 2.63
CA PRO A 53 -2.88 -1.85 3.89
C PRO A 53 -3.65 -1.11 4.99
N VAL A 54 -3.35 -1.38 6.26
CA VAL A 54 -3.86 -0.55 7.35
C VAL A 54 -2.89 0.61 7.57
N VAL A 55 -3.28 1.82 7.19
CA VAL A 55 -2.42 3.02 7.33
C VAL A 55 -2.79 3.74 8.61
N VAL A 56 -1.79 4.01 9.46
CA VAL A 56 -1.94 4.72 10.73
C VAL A 56 -1.13 6.00 10.65
N THR A 57 -1.82 7.13 10.76
CA THR A 57 -1.18 8.44 10.91
C THR A 57 -1.20 8.82 12.38
N LEU A 58 -0.04 9.17 12.92
CA LEU A 58 0.15 9.62 14.29
C LEU A 58 0.19 11.16 14.35
N ARG A 59 -0.19 11.73 15.50
CA ARG A 59 -0.25 13.19 15.69
C ARG A 59 1.12 13.85 15.71
N GLY A 60 2.18 13.11 16.01
CA GLY A 60 3.54 13.59 16.08
C GLY A 60 4.56 12.63 15.48
N PRO A 61 5.80 13.09 15.23
CA PRO A 61 6.89 12.25 14.74
C PRO A 61 7.28 11.18 15.75
N VAL A 62 7.64 10.00 15.25
CA VAL A 62 8.02 8.84 16.05
C VAL A 62 9.53 8.68 16.11
N THR A 63 10.06 8.69 17.32
CA THR A 63 11.50 8.47 17.57
C THR A 63 11.85 7.01 17.82
N ASP A 64 10.95 6.23 18.41
CA ASP A 64 11.10 4.78 18.62
C ASP A 64 10.00 4.02 17.86
N ARG A 65 10.35 3.62 16.63
CA ARG A 65 9.45 2.89 15.72
C ARG A 65 9.01 1.54 16.29
N GLY A 66 9.91 0.81 16.96
CA GLY A 66 9.58 -0.49 17.54
C GLY A 66 8.62 -0.38 18.72
N ALA A 67 8.76 0.65 19.55
CA ALA A 67 7.79 0.94 20.61
C ALA A 67 6.42 1.37 20.04
N ALA A 68 6.41 2.21 19.01
CA ALA A 68 5.20 2.63 18.33
C ALA A 68 4.45 1.44 17.71
N GLU A 69 5.14 0.55 17.00
CA GLU A 69 4.55 -0.66 16.40
C GLU A 69 3.91 -1.58 17.45
N ARG A 70 4.60 -1.79 18.59
CA ARG A 70 4.05 -2.56 19.72
C ARG A 70 2.82 -1.90 20.34
N ALA A 71 2.79 -0.57 20.40
CA ALA A 71 1.65 0.18 20.92
C ALA A 71 0.46 0.18 19.94
N ILE A 72 0.74 0.33 18.64
CA ILE A 72 -0.26 0.31 17.56
C ILE A 72 -0.90 -1.06 17.43
N ARG A 73 -0.20 -2.17 17.72
CA ARG A 73 -0.72 -3.55 17.77
C ARG A 73 -1.99 -3.78 16.93
N ILE A 74 -1.82 -4.25 15.69
CA ILE A 74 -2.94 -4.56 14.80
C ILE A 74 -3.53 -5.94 15.14
N SER A 75 -4.85 -6.04 15.17
CA SER A 75 -5.56 -7.33 15.16
C SER A 75 -6.84 -7.22 14.36
N SER A 76 -7.22 -8.26 13.61
CA SER A 76 -8.41 -8.27 12.77
C SER A 76 -9.30 -9.50 13.00
N GLN A 77 -10.54 -9.43 12.52
CA GLN A 77 -11.39 -10.59 12.30
C GLN A 77 -11.92 -10.56 10.85
N PRO A 78 -11.66 -11.61 10.04
CA PRO A 78 -10.85 -12.78 10.38
C PRO A 78 -9.38 -12.44 10.69
N ALA A 79 -8.74 -13.32 11.47
CA ALA A 79 -7.39 -13.08 12.00
C ALA A 79 -6.35 -13.03 10.87
N MET A 80 -5.57 -11.95 10.85
CA MET A 80 -4.55 -11.67 9.84
C MET A 80 -3.20 -11.35 10.50
N THR A 81 -2.12 -11.76 9.85
CA THR A 81 -0.75 -11.38 10.17
C THR A 81 -0.23 -10.41 9.10
N GLY A 82 0.84 -9.68 9.42
CA GLY A 82 1.35 -8.64 8.55
C GLY A 82 2.55 -7.95 9.17
N ARG A 83 3.13 -7.03 8.41
CA ARG A 83 4.36 -6.32 8.75
C ARG A 83 4.16 -4.81 8.70
N PHE A 84 4.91 -4.07 9.50
CA PHE A 84 4.91 -2.62 9.48
C PHE A 84 5.94 -2.09 8.48
N GLU A 85 5.55 -1.05 7.76
CA GLU A 85 6.39 -0.30 6.84
C GLU A 85 6.15 1.20 7.09
N TRP A 86 7.22 1.94 7.36
CA TRP A 86 7.12 3.37 7.65
C TRP A 86 7.18 4.17 6.36
N LEU A 87 6.13 4.94 6.11
CA LEU A 87 6.00 5.80 4.94
C LEU A 87 6.57 7.19 5.21
N ASP A 88 6.52 7.64 6.48
CA ASP A 88 7.07 8.93 6.92
C ASP A 88 7.49 8.86 8.40
N VAL A 89 7.84 10.00 9.01
CA VAL A 89 8.19 10.14 10.42
C VAL A 89 7.01 9.87 11.36
N ASN A 90 5.77 10.04 10.89
CA ASN A 90 4.54 9.83 11.67
C ASN A 90 3.48 8.99 10.95
N VAL A 91 3.80 8.43 9.78
CA VAL A 91 2.89 7.59 9.00
C VAL A 91 3.50 6.20 8.86
N VAL A 92 2.76 5.19 9.33
CA VAL A 92 3.13 3.78 9.21
C VAL A 92 1.98 3.02 8.57
N GLN A 93 2.30 2.12 7.65
CA GLN A 93 1.34 1.15 7.14
C GLN A 93 1.63 -0.23 7.71
N TRP A 94 0.57 -0.99 7.96
CA TRP A 94 0.64 -2.41 8.25
C TRP A 94 0.13 -3.15 7.02
N VAL A 95 1.03 -3.88 6.37
CA VAL A 95 0.75 -4.63 5.14
C VAL A 95 0.39 -6.07 5.54
N PRO A 96 -0.82 -6.55 5.23
CA PRO A 96 -1.20 -7.93 5.54
C PRO A 96 -0.37 -8.92 4.72
N ASP A 97 -0.02 -10.07 5.30
CA ASP A 97 0.79 -11.10 4.64
C ASP A 97 0.04 -11.82 3.50
N ARG A 98 -1.28 -11.67 3.47
CA ARG A 98 -2.19 -12.21 2.46
C ARG A 98 -3.36 -11.28 2.28
N TYR A 99 -4.06 -11.38 1.15
CA TYR A 99 -5.23 -10.55 0.90
C TYR A 99 -6.33 -10.75 1.95
N TRP A 100 -7.02 -9.66 2.24
CA TRP A 100 -8.29 -9.70 2.95
C TRP A 100 -9.29 -10.57 2.18
N PRO A 101 -10.19 -11.29 2.85
CA PRO A 101 -11.24 -12.01 2.16
C PRO A 101 -12.08 -11.04 1.34
N ALA A 102 -12.45 -11.39 0.10
CA ALA A 102 -13.37 -10.60 -0.70
C ALA A 102 -14.79 -10.60 -0.11
N HIS A 103 -15.62 -9.64 -0.51
CA HIS A 103 -17.04 -9.56 -0.15
C HIS A 103 -17.33 -9.65 1.35
N SER A 104 -16.42 -9.11 2.17
CA SER A 104 -16.41 -9.36 3.61
C SER A 104 -16.39 -8.07 4.40
N THR A 105 -16.86 -8.13 5.65
CA THR A 105 -16.62 -7.08 6.64
C THR A 105 -15.45 -7.51 7.51
N VAL A 106 -14.41 -6.68 7.58
CA VAL A 106 -13.23 -6.89 8.41
C VAL A 106 -13.35 -6.03 9.65
N ALA A 107 -13.48 -6.66 10.82
CA ALA A 107 -13.35 -5.94 12.09
C ALA A 107 -11.86 -5.74 12.38
N LEU A 108 -11.47 -4.53 12.77
CA LEU A 108 -10.09 -4.14 12.98
C LEU A 108 -9.90 -3.47 14.35
N SER A 109 -8.79 -3.77 15.00
CA SER A 109 -8.32 -3.08 16.19
C SER A 109 -6.93 -2.51 15.94
N VAL A 110 -6.78 -1.20 16.17
CA VAL A 110 -5.53 -0.45 16.00
C VAL A 110 -5.26 0.31 17.28
N GLY A 111 -4.30 -0.13 18.09
CA GLY A 111 -3.92 0.55 19.33
C GLY A 111 -5.07 0.56 20.35
N GLY A 112 -5.95 -0.43 20.27
CA GLY A 112 -7.20 -0.50 21.04
C GLY A 112 -8.39 0.24 20.42
N LEU A 113 -8.19 1.09 19.39
CA LEU A 113 -9.27 1.67 18.61
C LEU A 113 -9.96 0.57 17.79
N ARG A 114 -11.26 0.40 17.99
CA ARG A 114 -12.08 -0.53 17.20
C ARG A 114 -12.69 0.20 16.01
N THR A 115 -12.44 -0.34 14.82
CA THR A 115 -13.02 0.11 13.56
C THR A 115 -13.37 -1.10 12.71
N ASP A 116 -13.97 -0.87 11.56
CA ASP A 116 -14.33 -1.89 10.60
C ASP A 116 -14.29 -1.29 9.19
N PHE A 117 -14.07 -2.14 8.20
CA PHE A 117 -14.19 -1.80 6.80
C PHE A 117 -14.72 -3.00 6.03
N LYS A 118 -15.07 -2.78 4.76
CA LYS A 118 -15.58 -3.80 3.86
C LYS A 118 -14.61 -4.00 2.70
N THR A 119 -14.56 -5.21 2.21
CA THR A 119 -13.88 -5.54 0.95
C THR A 119 -14.89 -5.72 -0.17
N GLY A 120 -14.55 -5.19 -1.34
CA GLY A 120 -15.28 -5.46 -2.58
C GLY A 120 -14.96 -6.83 -3.18
N PRO A 121 -15.28 -7.03 -4.46
CA PRO A 121 -14.74 -8.14 -5.25
C PRO A 121 -13.21 -8.14 -5.22
N LYS A 122 -12.61 -9.32 -5.37
CA LYS A 122 -11.15 -9.42 -5.54
C LYS A 122 -10.82 -9.07 -6.99
N VAL A 123 -10.41 -7.83 -7.25
CA VAL A 123 -9.91 -7.41 -8.57
C VAL A 123 -8.39 -7.44 -8.54
N VAL A 124 -7.78 -8.27 -9.39
CA VAL A 124 -6.31 -8.37 -9.49
C VAL A 124 -5.88 -7.98 -10.90
N GLY A 125 -5.01 -6.98 -11.02
CA GLY A 125 -4.32 -6.66 -12.25
C GLY A 125 -2.92 -7.27 -12.27
N VAL A 126 -2.51 -7.89 -13.38
CA VAL A 126 -1.18 -8.46 -13.58
C VAL A 126 -0.58 -7.92 -14.88
N ALA A 127 0.45 -7.09 -14.75
CA ALA A 127 1.24 -6.60 -15.88
C ALA A 127 2.39 -7.57 -16.16
N ASP A 128 2.38 -8.17 -17.35
CA ASP A 128 3.44 -9.05 -17.82
C ASP A 128 4.32 -8.30 -18.84
N ILE A 129 5.54 -7.96 -18.41
CA ILE A 129 6.49 -7.16 -19.19
C ILE A 129 6.89 -7.83 -20.50
N ALA A 130 7.08 -9.15 -20.50
CA ALA A 130 7.53 -9.92 -21.66
C ALA A 130 6.39 -10.14 -22.67
N ASN A 131 5.17 -10.37 -22.21
CA ASN A 131 4.02 -10.63 -23.06
C ASN A 131 3.28 -9.35 -23.49
N HIS A 132 3.66 -8.18 -22.94
CA HIS A 132 3.03 -6.89 -23.25
C HIS A 132 1.52 -6.88 -22.93
N THR A 133 1.13 -7.51 -21.82
CA THR A 133 -0.26 -7.65 -21.41
C THR A 133 -0.50 -7.12 -20.01
N PHE A 134 -1.75 -6.73 -19.76
CA PHE A 134 -2.28 -6.46 -18.44
C PHE A 134 -3.53 -7.32 -18.23
N THR A 135 -3.40 -8.39 -17.46
CA THR A 135 -4.48 -9.35 -17.20
C THR A 135 -5.26 -8.94 -15.97
N VAL A 136 -6.59 -8.88 -16.07
CA VAL A 136 -7.49 -8.54 -14.98
C VAL A 136 -8.35 -9.74 -14.62
N ARG A 137 -8.31 -10.14 -13.35
CA ARG A 137 -9.19 -11.18 -12.77
C ARG A 137 -10.11 -10.57 -11.73
N ILE A 138 -11.38 -10.99 -11.73
CA ILE A 138 -12.39 -10.63 -10.73
C ILE A 138 -12.84 -11.92 -10.05
N ASP A 139 -12.70 -11.98 -8.73
CA ASP A 139 -13.03 -13.15 -7.91
C ASP A 139 -12.38 -14.44 -8.43
N ASP A 140 -11.11 -14.34 -8.79
CA ASP A 140 -10.28 -15.43 -9.32
C ASP A 140 -10.76 -15.99 -10.68
N VAL A 141 -11.60 -15.26 -11.41
CA VAL A 141 -12.00 -15.56 -12.80
C VAL A 141 -11.48 -14.45 -13.72
N ASP A 142 -10.99 -14.81 -14.90
CA ASP A 142 -10.58 -13.81 -15.91
C ASP A 142 -11.78 -12.90 -16.23
N ALA A 143 -11.55 -11.58 -16.20
CA ALA A 143 -12.60 -10.63 -16.52
C ALA A 143 -13.08 -10.86 -17.97
N GLY A 144 -14.32 -10.47 -18.27
CA GLY A 144 -14.72 -10.41 -19.69
C GLY A 144 -13.83 -9.42 -20.45
N PRO A 145 -13.67 -9.55 -21.78
CA PRO A 145 -13.03 -8.50 -22.56
C PRO A 145 -13.79 -7.18 -22.33
N PRO A 146 -13.07 -6.04 -22.19
CA PRO A 146 -13.72 -4.76 -22.02
C PRO A 146 -14.61 -4.45 -23.24
N PRO A 147 -15.78 -3.84 -23.04
CA PRO A 147 -16.64 -3.44 -24.14
C PRO A 147 -16.05 -2.23 -24.89
N PRO A 148 -16.19 -2.16 -26.24
CA PRO A 148 -16.81 -3.16 -27.12
C PRO A 148 -15.85 -4.31 -27.44
N ALA A 149 -16.34 -5.55 -27.33
CA ALA A 149 -15.60 -6.74 -27.77
C ALA A 149 -15.47 -6.72 -29.30
N LEU A 150 -14.38 -6.13 -29.81
CA LEU A 150 -14.04 -6.17 -31.22
C LEU A 150 -13.52 -7.58 -31.58
N PRO A 151 -13.78 -8.08 -32.80
CA PRO A 151 -13.16 -9.31 -33.25
C PRO A 151 -11.63 -9.15 -33.22
N ALA A 152 -10.95 -10.11 -32.60
CA ALA A 152 -9.50 -10.16 -32.49
C ALA A 152 -8.85 -10.03 -33.88
N PRO A 153 -8.08 -8.97 -34.16
CA PRO A 153 -7.30 -8.90 -35.39
C PRO A 153 -6.24 -10.01 -35.37
N HIS A 154 -6.19 -10.86 -36.39
CA HIS A 154 -5.25 -11.99 -36.48
C HIS A 154 -3.76 -11.61 -36.41
N HIS A 155 -3.42 -10.33 -36.57
CA HIS A 155 -2.07 -9.79 -36.52
C HIS A 155 -1.74 -9.10 -35.17
N ARG A 156 -2.64 -9.17 -34.19
CA ARG A 156 -2.50 -8.53 -32.88
C ARG A 156 -2.61 -9.58 -31.77
N PRO A 157 -1.48 -10.08 -31.22
CA PRO A 157 -1.48 -11.10 -30.17
C PRO A 157 -2.35 -10.70 -28.97
N HIS A 158 -3.04 -11.66 -28.35
CA HIS A 158 -3.85 -11.48 -27.13
C HIS A 158 -5.10 -10.60 -27.23
N TRP A 159 -5.32 -9.89 -28.34
CA TRP A 159 -6.54 -9.10 -28.50
C TRP A 159 -7.79 -9.99 -28.45
N GLY A 160 -8.75 -9.61 -27.61
CA GLY A 160 -10.02 -10.33 -27.46
C GLY A 160 -9.97 -11.57 -26.58
N GLU A 161 -8.80 -11.91 -26.00
CA GLU A 161 -8.70 -12.91 -24.94
C GLU A 161 -9.37 -12.38 -23.67
N SER A 162 -10.11 -13.24 -22.97
CA SER A 162 -10.81 -12.85 -21.74
C SER A 162 -9.81 -12.38 -20.69
N GLY A 163 -10.06 -11.19 -20.14
CA GLY A 163 -9.31 -10.62 -19.04
C GLY A 163 -8.03 -9.94 -19.47
N ILE A 164 -7.62 -10.09 -20.73
CA ILE A 164 -6.35 -9.53 -21.20
C ILE A 164 -6.57 -8.17 -21.86
N LEU A 165 -5.92 -7.16 -21.30
CA LEU A 165 -5.80 -5.83 -21.87
C LEU A 165 -4.41 -5.71 -22.52
N PRO A 166 -4.30 -5.49 -23.84
CA PRO A 166 -3.03 -5.20 -24.47
C PRO A 166 -2.41 -3.95 -23.86
N ALA A 167 -1.15 -4.06 -23.44
CA ALA A 167 -0.50 -3.04 -22.64
C ALA A 167 0.90 -2.71 -23.17
N SER A 168 1.43 -1.56 -22.76
CA SER A 168 2.83 -1.20 -22.96
C SER A 168 3.42 -0.69 -21.66
N MET A 169 4.51 -1.30 -21.23
CA MET A 169 5.20 -0.99 -19.97
C MET A 169 6.41 -0.09 -20.23
N GLY A 170 7.24 0.10 -19.20
CA GLY A 170 8.46 0.87 -19.27
C GLY A 170 9.48 0.27 -20.23
N ARG A 171 10.03 1.11 -21.11
CA ARG A 171 11.16 0.75 -21.98
C ARG A 171 12.40 0.38 -21.15
N PRO A 172 13.40 -0.34 -21.70
CA PRO A 172 14.54 -0.84 -20.92
C PRO A 172 15.25 0.20 -20.04
N GLU A 173 15.37 1.45 -20.52
CA GLU A 173 16.00 2.55 -19.78
C GLU A 173 15.16 3.04 -18.59
N PHE A 174 13.84 2.80 -18.63
CA PHE A 174 12.85 3.22 -17.63
C PHE A 174 11.92 2.05 -17.30
N ALA A 175 12.50 0.89 -17.01
CA ALA A 175 11.75 -0.35 -16.84
C ALA A 175 10.70 -0.23 -15.71
N THR A 176 9.51 -0.79 -15.95
CA THR A 176 8.50 -0.92 -14.89
C THR A 176 9.05 -1.84 -13.79
N PRO A 177 9.11 -1.42 -12.53
CA PRO A 177 9.68 -2.26 -11.49
C PRO A 177 8.78 -3.46 -11.18
N VAL A 178 9.36 -4.66 -11.16
CA VAL A 178 8.68 -5.91 -10.79
C VAL A 178 8.33 -5.89 -9.31
N GLY A 179 7.11 -6.30 -8.97
CA GLY A 179 6.65 -6.26 -7.60
C GLY A 179 5.14 -6.43 -7.46
N SER A 180 4.68 -6.40 -6.21
CA SER A 180 3.27 -6.39 -5.85
C SER A 180 2.94 -5.04 -5.22
N TYR A 181 1.96 -4.37 -5.79
CA TYR A 181 1.51 -3.03 -5.43
C TYR A 181 0.05 -3.09 -5.01
N SER A 182 -0.39 -2.05 -4.30
CA SER A 182 -1.81 -1.79 -4.06
C SER A 182 -2.20 -0.48 -4.73
N VAL A 183 -3.40 -0.42 -5.29
CA VAL A 183 -3.92 0.84 -5.83
C VAL A 183 -4.04 1.87 -4.71
N LEU A 184 -3.33 2.98 -4.85
CA LEU A 184 -3.27 4.05 -3.84
C LEU A 184 -4.37 5.09 -4.04
N SER A 185 -4.64 5.44 -5.30
CA SER A 185 -5.62 6.46 -5.67
C SER A 185 -6.01 6.32 -7.13
N LYS A 186 -7.10 6.98 -7.49
CA LYS A 186 -7.69 6.97 -8.82
C LYS A 186 -8.04 8.40 -9.21
N ASP A 187 -7.50 8.87 -10.32
CA ASP A 187 -7.73 10.20 -10.86
C ASP A 187 -8.28 10.07 -12.28
N ARG A 188 -9.49 10.58 -12.53
CA ARG A 188 -10.09 10.54 -13.87
C ARG A 188 -9.25 11.32 -14.89
N SER A 189 -8.59 12.38 -14.43
CA SER A 189 -7.62 13.14 -15.22
C SER A 189 -6.54 13.69 -14.29
N VAL A 190 -5.28 13.53 -14.66
CA VAL A 190 -4.11 13.99 -13.91
C VAL A 190 -3.06 14.56 -14.86
N ILE A 191 -2.34 15.59 -14.43
CA ILE A 191 -1.12 16.01 -15.15
C ILE A 191 0.02 15.13 -14.64
N MET A 192 0.52 14.24 -15.50
CA MET A 192 1.73 13.49 -15.22
C MET A 192 2.95 14.34 -15.57
N ASP A 193 3.79 14.58 -14.56
CA ASP A 193 4.96 15.43 -14.64
C ASP A 193 6.21 14.61 -14.29
N SER A 194 7.07 14.41 -15.28
CA SER A 194 8.31 13.63 -15.17
C SER A 194 9.25 14.11 -14.05
N SER A 195 9.16 15.39 -13.65
CA SER A 195 9.99 15.93 -12.55
C SER A 195 9.63 15.31 -11.20
N SER A 196 8.40 14.82 -11.04
CA SER A 196 7.95 14.09 -9.84
C SER A 196 8.66 12.75 -9.64
N VAL A 197 9.27 12.22 -10.71
CA VAL A 197 10.05 10.97 -10.70
C VAL A 197 11.54 11.23 -10.97
N GLY A 198 11.98 12.49 -10.86
CA GLY A 198 13.39 12.88 -10.96
C GLY A 198 13.91 13.16 -12.37
N ILE A 199 13.05 13.19 -13.39
CA ILE A 199 13.42 13.51 -14.77
C ILE A 199 12.99 14.95 -15.07
N PRO A 200 13.90 15.91 -15.32
CA PRO A 200 13.53 17.28 -15.64
C PRO A 200 12.61 17.34 -16.88
N VAL A 201 11.59 18.19 -16.86
CA VAL A 201 10.62 18.30 -17.98
C VAL A 201 11.28 18.74 -19.30
N ASN A 202 12.41 19.44 -19.24
CA ASN A 202 13.17 19.90 -20.40
C ASN A 202 14.26 18.91 -20.86
N ASP A 203 14.38 17.76 -20.18
CA ASP A 203 15.23 16.66 -20.61
C ASP A 203 14.65 16.02 -21.89
N PRO A 204 15.46 15.39 -22.76
CA PRO A 204 14.95 14.61 -23.89
C PRO A 204 13.90 13.55 -23.53
N ASP A 205 13.97 13.00 -22.32
CA ASP A 205 13.00 12.03 -21.77
C ASP A 205 11.95 12.69 -20.85
N GLY A 206 12.00 14.02 -20.73
CA GLY A 206 11.08 14.83 -19.96
C GLY A 206 9.68 14.87 -20.59
N TYR A 207 8.66 14.80 -19.73
CA TYR A 207 7.27 14.93 -20.12
C TYR A 207 6.45 15.72 -19.10
N ARG A 208 5.40 16.37 -19.61
CA ARG A 208 4.34 17.00 -18.81
C ARG A 208 3.05 16.99 -19.61
N LEU A 209 2.18 16.02 -19.36
CA LEU A 209 0.98 15.81 -20.17
C LEU A 209 -0.26 15.50 -19.33
N PRO A 210 -1.45 15.90 -19.80
CA PRO A 210 -2.71 15.40 -19.24
C PRO A 210 -2.89 13.92 -19.61
N VAL A 211 -3.29 13.13 -18.63
CA VAL A 211 -3.56 11.70 -18.75
C VAL A 211 -4.88 11.37 -18.08
N ASP A 212 -5.72 10.62 -18.78
CA ASP A 212 -7.02 10.20 -18.28
C ASP A 212 -6.98 8.78 -17.71
N TYR A 213 -7.96 8.49 -16.84
CA TYR A 213 -8.17 7.18 -16.20
C TYR A 213 -6.91 6.64 -15.50
N ALA A 214 -6.28 7.48 -14.69
CA ALA A 214 -5.04 7.17 -14.02
C ALA A 214 -5.29 6.46 -12.68
N VAL A 215 -4.78 5.23 -12.57
CA VAL A 215 -4.80 4.41 -11.35
C VAL A 215 -3.38 4.38 -10.78
N ARG A 216 -3.16 5.06 -9.66
CA ARG A 216 -1.83 5.20 -9.04
C ARG A 216 -1.49 3.96 -8.22
N ILE A 217 -0.28 3.41 -8.41
CA ILE A 217 0.21 2.23 -7.68
C ILE A 217 1.48 2.47 -6.85
N THR A 218 2.17 3.59 -7.05
CA THR A 218 3.28 4.04 -6.17
C THR A 218 3.16 5.52 -5.83
N ASN A 219 3.82 5.96 -4.77
CA ASN A 219 3.92 7.38 -4.44
C ASN A 219 4.83 8.14 -5.43
N HIS A 220 5.75 7.42 -6.09
CA HIS A 220 6.72 7.94 -7.05
C HIS A 220 6.24 7.83 -8.50
N GLY A 221 4.96 8.12 -8.75
CA GLY A 221 4.47 8.39 -10.11
C GLY A 221 4.30 7.19 -11.04
N LEU A 222 4.14 5.97 -10.51
CA LEU A 222 3.79 4.80 -11.31
C LEU A 222 2.27 4.61 -11.38
N TYR A 223 1.74 4.46 -12.59
CA TYR A 223 0.30 4.35 -12.85
C TYR A 223 -0.03 3.25 -13.86
N VAL A 224 -1.27 2.75 -13.79
CA VAL A 224 -1.99 2.18 -14.93
C VAL A 224 -2.87 3.29 -15.52
N HIS A 225 -2.79 3.58 -16.82
CA HIS A 225 -3.52 4.74 -17.39
C HIS A 225 -3.81 4.65 -18.89
N SER A 226 -4.62 5.59 -19.38
CA SER A 226 -4.89 5.77 -20.81
C SER A 226 -3.70 6.36 -21.55
N ALA A 227 -3.29 5.73 -22.66
CA ALA A 227 -2.22 6.21 -23.51
C ALA A 227 -2.61 6.15 -25.00
N PRO A 228 -3.48 7.04 -25.50
CA PRO A 228 -3.93 7.04 -26.89
C PRO A 228 -2.78 7.15 -27.91
N TRP A 229 -1.64 7.72 -27.51
CA TRP A 229 -0.45 7.82 -28.35
C TRP A 229 0.31 6.49 -28.52
N ALA A 230 0.11 5.52 -27.64
CA ALA A 230 0.88 4.26 -27.60
C ALA A 230 0.08 3.04 -28.09
N ILE A 231 -1.10 3.23 -28.70
CA ILE A 231 -1.99 2.13 -29.14
C ILE A 231 -1.30 1.15 -30.10
N GLN A 232 -0.32 1.61 -30.89
CA GLN A 232 0.42 0.75 -31.81
C GLN A 232 1.52 -0.08 -31.14
N SER A 233 1.92 0.28 -29.92
CA SER A 233 2.95 -0.41 -29.13
C SER A 233 2.36 -1.44 -28.16
N MET A 234 1.10 -1.24 -27.74
CA MET A 234 0.41 -2.16 -26.82
C MET A 234 0.41 -3.59 -27.38
N GLY A 235 0.68 -4.58 -26.53
CA GLY A 235 0.75 -5.98 -26.96
C GLY A 235 1.95 -6.34 -27.84
N LEU A 236 2.90 -5.42 -28.08
CA LEU A 236 4.03 -5.61 -29.00
C LEU A 236 5.37 -5.13 -28.44
N GLU A 237 5.41 -3.99 -27.75
CA GLU A 237 6.65 -3.40 -27.24
C GLU A 237 6.40 -2.49 -26.02
N ASN A 238 7.43 -2.31 -25.19
CA ASN A 238 7.40 -1.44 -24.01
C ASN A 238 8.05 -0.09 -24.33
N VAL A 239 7.27 0.99 -24.32
CA VAL A 239 7.72 2.33 -24.74
C VAL A 239 7.53 3.43 -23.70
N SER A 240 6.96 3.11 -22.52
CA SER A 240 6.64 4.11 -21.50
C SER A 240 7.86 4.47 -20.64
N HIS A 241 7.69 5.44 -19.74
CA HIS A 241 8.66 5.79 -18.68
C HIS A 241 8.41 5.00 -17.38
N GLY A 242 7.86 3.80 -17.49
CA GLY A 242 7.57 2.91 -16.36
C GLY A 242 6.07 2.64 -16.19
N CYS A 243 5.19 3.58 -16.54
CA CYS A 243 3.75 3.38 -16.41
C CYS A 243 3.22 2.21 -17.26
N ILE A 244 2.15 1.59 -16.80
CA ILE A 244 1.41 0.57 -17.53
C ILE A 244 0.38 1.29 -18.41
N SER A 245 0.68 1.34 -19.70
CA SER A 245 -0.11 2.07 -20.69
C SER A 245 -1.19 1.16 -21.28
N LEU A 246 -2.44 1.61 -21.23
CA LEU A 246 -3.60 0.92 -21.79
C LEU A 246 -4.30 1.78 -22.86
N SER A 247 -5.10 1.14 -23.71
CA SER A 247 -5.95 1.88 -24.64
C SER A 247 -6.97 2.73 -23.86
N PRO A 248 -7.52 3.82 -24.41
CA PRO A 248 -8.50 4.63 -23.70
C PRO A 248 -9.71 3.85 -23.17
N ALA A 249 -10.23 2.90 -23.95
CA ALA A 249 -11.35 2.07 -23.54
C ALA A 249 -10.96 1.11 -22.40
N ASP A 250 -9.80 0.46 -22.51
CA ASP A 250 -9.31 -0.48 -21.51
C ASP A 250 -8.97 0.23 -20.19
N ALA A 251 -8.38 1.42 -20.27
CA ALA A 251 -8.06 2.26 -19.13
C ALA A 251 -9.33 2.74 -18.42
N GLU A 252 -10.35 3.21 -19.16
CA GLU A 252 -11.65 3.58 -18.60
C GLU A 252 -12.31 2.40 -17.89
N TRP A 253 -12.37 1.25 -18.57
CA TRP A 253 -12.96 0.05 -17.99
C TRP A 253 -12.23 -0.42 -16.73
N TYR A 254 -10.89 -0.47 -16.76
CA TYR A 254 -10.10 -0.86 -15.60
C TYR A 254 -10.27 0.15 -14.46
N TYR A 255 -10.26 1.44 -14.77
CA TYR A 255 -10.51 2.51 -13.81
C TYR A 255 -11.88 2.33 -13.14
N ASP A 256 -12.94 2.00 -13.88
CA ASP A 256 -14.26 1.80 -13.28
C ASP A 256 -14.37 0.49 -12.48
N THR A 257 -13.56 -0.51 -12.82
CA THR A 257 -13.59 -1.85 -12.22
C THR A 257 -12.78 -1.94 -10.93
N VAL A 258 -11.59 -1.32 -10.88
CA VAL A 258 -10.64 -1.45 -9.78
C VAL A 258 -10.98 -0.53 -8.60
N HIS A 259 -10.72 -0.98 -7.38
CA HIS A 259 -10.86 -0.18 -6.15
C HIS A 259 -9.51 0.23 -5.58
N VAL A 260 -9.49 1.32 -4.80
CA VAL A 260 -8.34 1.64 -3.95
C VAL A 260 -8.10 0.48 -2.99
N GLY A 261 -6.86 -0.01 -2.95
CA GLY A 261 -6.45 -1.20 -2.22
C GLY A 261 -6.56 -2.50 -3.00
N ASP A 262 -6.97 -2.52 -4.27
CA ASP A 262 -6.85 -3.74 -5.07
C ASP A 262 -5.39 -3.96 -5.50
N PRO A 263 -4.96 -5.23 -5.65
CA PRO A 263 -3.59 -5.54 -6.04
C PRO A 263 -3.31 -5.30 -7.53
N VAL A 264 -2.13 -4.72 -7.80
CA VAL A 264 -1.48 -4.71 -9.11
C VAL A 264 -0.16 -5.44 -8.99
N ILE A 265 0.04 -6.49 -9.76
CA ILE A 265 1.26 -7.28 -9.79
C ILE A 265 1.98 -6.93 -11.10
N VAL A 266 3.27 -6.65 -11.02
CA VAL A 266 4.14 -6.52 -12.18
C VAL A 266 5.11 -7.68 -12.16
N GLU A 267 5.16 -8.44 -13.25
CA GLU A 267 6.09 -9.54 -13.44
C GLU A 267 6.93 -9.33 -14.69
N ALA A 268 8.17 -9.84 -14.66
CA ALA A 268 9.05 -9.78 -15.83
C ALA A 268 8.46 -10.55 -17.02
N GLY A 269 7.67 -11.60 -16.73
CA GLY A 269 7.15 -12.54 -17.69
C GLY A 269 8.23 -13.51 -18.21
N VAL A 270 7.80 -14.48 -18.99
CA VAL A 270 8.69 -15.41 -19.70
C VAL A 270 8.43 -15.27 -21.18
N THR A 271 9.40 -14.74 -21.93
CA THR A 271 9.35 -14.82 -23.40
C THR A 271 9.58 -16.26 -23.82
N VAL A 272 8.57 -16.88 -24.46
CA VAL A 272 8.74 -18.14 -25.19
C VAL A 272 9.07 -17.83 -26.65
N ASP A 273 10.24 -18.26 -27.12
CA ASP A 273 10.58 -18.14 -28.54
C ASP A 273 9.68 -19.02 -29.42
N HIS A 274 9.74 -18.88 -30.75
CA HIS A 274 8.97 -19.70 -31.69
C HIS A 274 9.28 -21.22 -31.60
N SER A 275 10.27 -21.63 -30.80
CA SER A 275 10.62 -23.02 -30.51
C SER A 275 10.08 -23.51 -29.16
N GLY A 276 9.39 -22.65 -28.41
CA GLY A 276 8.81 -22.93 -27.09
C GLY A 276 9.83 -22.89 -25.95
N LYS A 277 10.99 -22.24 -26.14
CA LYS A 277 12.02 -22.11 -25.09
C LYS A 277 11.91 -20.77 -24.38
N GLU A 278 11.97 -20.84 -23.05
CA GLU A 278 12.05 -19.71 -22.14
C GLU A 278 13.35 -18.91 -22.35
N VAL A 279 13.22 -17.60 -22.52
CA VAL A 279 14.33 -16.64 -22.53
C VAL A 279 14.28 -15.82 -21.25
N ASP A 280 15.38 -15.86 -20.49
CA ASP A 280 15.53 -15.25 -19.17
C ASP A 280 15.61 -13.72 -19.28
N VAL A 281 14.61 -13.02 -18.76
CA VAL A 281 14.59 -11.55 -18.62
C VAL A 281 14.87 -11.23 -17.15
N GLN A 282 16.13 -10.86 -16.86
CA GLN A 282 16.58 -10.55 -15.50
C GLN A 282 15.80 -9.33 -14.93
N PRO A 283 15.13 -9.45 -13.77
CA PRO A 283 14.46 -8.33 -13.12
C PRO A 283 15.45 -7.30 -12.56
N SER A 284 15.13 -6.00 -12.68
CA SER A 284 15.88 -4.94 -11.98
C SER A 284 15.59 -4.97 -10.47
N THR A 285 16.62 -4.82 -9.64
CA THR A 285 16.57 -4.95 -8.17
C THR A 285 16.18 -3.65 -7.44
N LEU A 286 15.51 -2.72 -8.12
CA LEU A 286 15.15 -1.43 -7.53
C LEU A 286 13.90 -1.58 -6.66
N ASN A 287 14.04 -1.23 -5.37
CA ASN A 287 12.89 -1.04 -4.49
C ASN A 287 12.15 0.24 -4.94
N PRO A 288 10.93 0.15 -5.50
CA PRO A 288 10.21 1.28 -6.09
C PRO A 288 9.76 2.33 -5.06
N ASP A 289 9.79 2.00 -3.77
CA ASP A 289 9.37 2.88 -2.67
C ASP A 289 10.56 3.42 -1.85
N ARG A 290 11.80 3.16 -2.26
CA ARG A 290 12.97 3.74 -1.61
C ARG A 290 13.27 5.11 -2.23
N PRO A 291 13.34 6.20 -1.45
CA PRO A 291 13.74 7.49 -1.99
C PRO A 291 15.15 7.42 -2.58
N PRO A 292 15.44 8.15 -3.68
CA PRO A 292 16.81 8.32 -4.14
C PRO A 292 17.61 9.00 -3.02
N SER A 293 18.80 8.46 -2.75
CA SER A 293 19.78 9.01 -1.80
C SER A 293 20.35 10.35 -2.26
#